data_AF-A0A4P2VKF9-F1
#
_entry.id   AF-A0A4P2VKF9-F1
#
_cell.length_a   1.000
_cell.length_b   1.000
_cell.length_c   1.000
_cell.angle_alpha   90.00
_cell.angle_beta   90.00
_cell.angle_gamma   90.00
#
_symmetry.space_group_name_H-M   'P 1'
#
loop_
_entity.id
_entity.type
_entity.pdbx_description
1 polymer ?
#
loop_
_entity_poly.entity_id
_entity_poly.type
_entity_poly.pdbx_seq_one_letter_code
_entity_poly.pdbx_strand_id
1 'polypeptide(L)'
;MLRLKNFDLLQKKMFKDFLLRKNYFKDEVFAYNEADLSPIYDRDLFLNRLYNLKKKNILNPLQKDAEQEYIINNMVKGALLEAYYIARQFRLSIVIRPTICSAFWANEVGHPTKPREIKNKTCKYEDTLLNPKILPLDIGAVVHYKPFADERIKFGFEIKSLAEFKKSFLPLKEEIWDNTLKKIKQKHFIDNQLAVKLKNTFESRTYEFFEEDREYKTKYKDIVLVKEPFLYLKIVPNKKIYGDHDLFCFADYNGEKPLITENKNLYERLRKSKRFQAQHGGIFYWEVKSDFENGIKTKIMAAHTEFPNLDIQNVSTQNIQNKTAGTEPLIVITPEYIKAAFFQDHVDRRQAKLVSVWDIKNNSAWLKTTWSGERYLLMKADYNNNLA
;
A
#
# COMPACT_ATOMS: atom_id res chain seq x y z
N MET A 1 -24.61 28.95 39.49
CA MET A 1 -24.96 27.74 38.71
C MET A 1 -25.04 27.95 37.19
N LEU A 2 -25.38 29.14 36.67
CA LEU A 2 -25.46 29.40 35.21
C LEU A 2 -24.12 29.62 34.48
N ARG A 3 -23.01 29.90 35.19
CA ARG A 3 -21.68 30.09 34.56
C ARG A 3 -20.91 28.80 34.25
N LEU A 4 -21.22 27.68 34.93
CA LEU A 4 -20.51 26.42 34.72
C LEU A 4 -21.03 25.62 33.51
N LYS A 5 -22.33 25.72 33.18
CA LYS A 5 -22.90 25.05 32.00
C LYS A 5 -22.37 25.61 30.67
N ASN A 6 -22.04 26.90 30.61
CA ASN A 6 -21.49 27.52 29.40
C ASN A 6 -19.99 27.22 29.19
N PHE A 7 -19.24 26.99 30.27
CA PHE A 7 -17.84 26.59 30.19
C PHE A 7 -17.69 25.15 29.67
N ASP A 8 -18.59 24.26 30.11
CA ASP A 8 -18.65 22.87 29.66
C ASP A 8 -19.07 22.74 28.19
N LEU A 9 -19.99 23.62 27.73
CA LEU A 9 -20.38 23.71 26.32
C LEU A 9 -19.26 24.31 25.45
N LEU A 10 -18.56 25.35 25.93
CA LEU A 10 -17.42 25.93 25.22
C LEU A 10 -16.24 24.97 25.15
N GLN A 11 -15.91 24.24 26.22
CA GLN A 11 -14.90 23.18 26.17
C GLN A 11 -15.31 22.06 25.22
N LYS A 12 -16.56 21.55 25.28
CA LYS A 12 -17.03 20.52 24.35
C LYS A 12 -17.02 20.98 22.89
N LYS A 13 -17.26 22.27 22.62
CA LYS A 13 -17.23 22.86 21.28
C LYS A 13 -15.79 23.11 20.79
N MET A 14 -14.92 23.66 21.65
CA MET A 14 -13.49 23.86 21.37
C MET A 14 -12.75 22.53 21.21
N PHE A 15 -13.05 21.50 22.01
CA PHE A 15 -12.49 20.16 21.84
C PHE A 15 -13.03 19.46 20.58
N LYS A 16 -14.30 19.65 20.21
CA LYS A 16 -14.84 19.14 18.93
C LYS A 16 -14.10 19.70 17.72
N ASP A 17 -13.80 21.00 17.74
CA ASP A 17 -13.13 21.70 16.64
C ASP A 17 -11.63 21.36 16.55
N PHE A 18 -10.99 20.97 17.67
CA PHE A 18 -9.61 20.44 17.70
C PHE A 18 -9.49 18.95 17.37
N LEU A 19 -10.58 18.19 17.55
CA LEU A 19 -10.62 16.75 17.35
C LEU A 19 -11.20 16.34 15.99
N LEU A 20 -11.45 17.26 15.07
CA LEU A 20 -11.96 16.96 13.72
C LEU A 20 -11.11 17.69 12.67
N ARG A 21 -10.44 16.94 11.78
CA ARG A 21 -9.85 17.45 10.54
C ARG A 21 -10.81 17.20 9.38
N LYS A 22 -10.83 18.08 8.40
CA LYS A 22 -11.51 17.78 7.13
C LYS A 22 -10.61 16.88 6.29
N ASN A 23 -11.10 15.69 5.93
CA ASN A 23 -10.41 14.87 4.93
C ASN A 23 -10.59 15.48 3.53
N TYR A 24 -10.02 14.82 2.53
CA TYR A 24 -10.12 15.21 1.12
C TYR A 24 -11.57 15.47 0.64
N PHE A 25 -12.55 14.75 1.18
CA PHE A 25 -13.97 14.88 0.82
C PHE A 25 -14.70 15.98 1.59
N LYS A 26 -13.97 16.82 2.34
CA LYS A 26 -14.51 17.81 3.29
C LYS A 26 -15.32 17.18 4.43
N ASP A 27 -15.27 15.86 4.58
CA ASP A 27 -15.87 15.15 5.70
C ASP A 27 -15.05 15.44 6.96
N GLU A 28 -15.75 15.70 8.07
CA GLU A 28 -15.11 15.77 9.38
C GLU A 28 -14.68 14.36 9.79
N VAL A 29 -13.36 14.13 9.84
CA VAL A 29 -12.73 12.94 10.40
C VAL A 29 -11.95 13.32 11.65
N PHE A 30 -11.83 12.44 12.63
CA PHE A 30 -11.22 12.87 13.88
C PHE A 30 -9.74 13.24 13.72
N ALA A 31 -9.39 14.47 14.11
CA ALA A 31 -8.01 14.92 14.31
C ALA A 31 -7.44 14.30 15.59
N TYR A 32 -6.14 14.03 15.51
CA TYR A 32 -5.30 13.44 16.54
C TYR A 32 -5.34 14.23 17.86
N ASN A 33 -5.36 13.55 19.00
CA ASN A 33 -5.08 14.15 20.31
C ASN A 33 -3.73 13.61 20.82
N GLU A 34 -2.87 14.44 21.43
CA GLU A 34 -1.62 13.97 22.06
C GLU A 34 -1.89 12.90 23.14
N ALA A 35 -3.07 12.88 23.74
CA ALA A 35 -3.49 11.78 24.63
C ALA A 35 -3.60 10.41 23.94
N ASP A 36 -3.71 10.35 22.61
CA ASP A 36 -3.68 9.12 21.81
C ASP A 36 -2.23 8.61 21.58
N LEU A 37 -1.18 9.34 22.01
CA LEU A 37 0.24 8.91 22.01
C LEU A 37 0.57 7.87 23.08
N SER A 38 -0.35 7.63 24.02
CA SER A 38 -0.30 6.44 24.87
C SER A 38 -1.44 5.51 24.46
N PRO A 39 -1.29 4.77 23.36
CA PRO A 39 -2.14 3.62 23.18
C PRO A 39 -1.77 2.71 24.36
N ILE A 40 -2.72 2.50 25.26
CA ILE A 40 -2.76 1.26 26.02
C ILE A 40 -3.05 0.20 24.95
N TYR A 41 -2.01 -0.14 24.19
CA TYR A 41 -1.99 -1.29 23.32
C TYR A 41 -2.18 -2.44 24.29
N ASP A 42 -3.32 -3.08 24.21
CA ASP A 42 -3.50 -4.35 24.86
C ASP A 42 -2.44 -5.30 24.26
N ARG A 43 -1.33 -5.44 25.00
CA ARG A 43 -0.19 -6.27 24.61
C ARG A 43 -0.66 -7.71 24.39
N ASP A 44 -1.71 -8.10 25.12
CA ASP A 44 -2.35 -9.41 25.05
C ASP A 44 -3.27 -9.54 23.83
N LEU A 45 -3.80 -8.43 23.28
CA LEU A 45 -4.57 -8.45 22.05
C LEU A 45 -3.71 -8.83 20.84
N PHE A 46 -2.46 -8.38 20.79
CA PHE A 46 -1.52 -8.78 19.73
C PHE A 46 -1.01 -10.20 19.93
N LEU A 47 -0.61 -10.58 21.16
CA LEU A 47 -0.07 -11.91 21.43
C LEU A 47 -1.13 -13.03 21.34
N ASN A 48 -2.38 -12.80 21.74
CA ASN A 48 -3.43 -13.84 21.72
C ASN A 48 -4.27 -13.88 20.43
N ARG A 49 -4.39 -12.78 19.67
CA ARG A 49 -5.28 -12.71 18.49
C ARG A 49 -4.57 -12.73 17.14
N LEU A 50 -3.26 -12.51 17.12
CA LEU A 50 -2.39 -12.93 16.01
C LEU A 50 -2.01 -14.42 16.13
N TYR A 51 -2.07 -14.99 17.33
CA TYR A 51 -1.98 -16.43 17.50
C TYR A 51 -3.21 -17.09 16.89
N ASN A 52 -3.03 -17.67 15.71
CA ASN A 52 -3.99 -18.54 15.00
C ASN A 52 -4.60 -19.58 15.94
N LEU A 53 -5.69 -19.23 16.62
CA LEU A 53 -6.48 -20.11 17.46
C LEU A 53 -7.84 -20.31 16.82
N LYS A 54 -7.86 -21.21 15.83
CA LYS A 54 -8.84 -22.28 15.60
C LYS A 54 -8.92 -22.64 14.10
N LYS A 55 -8.09 -23.61 13.66
CA LYS A 55 -8.49 -24.76 12.82
C LYS A 55 -7.27 -25.59 12.34
N LYS A 56 -7.40 -26.92 12.49
CA LYS A 56 -6.75 -28.08 11.84
C LYS A 56 -5.22 -28.16 11.65
N ASN A 57 -4.48 -27.08 11.50
CA ASN A 57 -3.02 -27.10 11.33
C ASN A 57 -2.36 -26.41 12.53
N ILE A 58 -1.76 -27.20 13.42
CA ILE A 58 -0.97 -26.68 14.53
C ILE A 58 0.33 -26.13 13.92
N LEU A 59 0.34 -24.84 13.59
CA LEU A 59 1.56 -24.15 13.17
C LEU A 59 2.60 -24.26 14.27
N ASN A 60 3.85 -24.54 13.89
CA ASN A 60 4.96 -24.50 14.82
C ASN A 60 5.27 -23.03 15.22
N PRO A 61 6.07 -22.80 16.29
CA PRO A 61 6.40 -21.44 16.73
C PRO A 61 6.99 -20.55 15.64
N LEU A 62 7.98 -21.04 14.88
CA LEU A 62 8.61 -20.24 13.80
C LEU A 62 7.64 -19.85 12.68
N GLN A 63 6.69 -20.73 12.34
CA GLN A 63 5.65 -20.39 11.37
C GLN A 63 4.76 -19.26 11.92
N LYS A 64 4.32 -19.36 13.17
CA LYS A 64 3.52 -18.29 13.80
C LYS A 64 4.27 -16.97 13.82
N ASP A 65 5.54 -17.00 14.24
CA ASP A 65 6.38 -15.81 14.31
C ASP A 65 6.61 -15.20 12.93
N ALA A 66 6.83 -16.01 11.90
CA ALA A 66 6.98 -15.54 10.52
C ALA A 66 5.72 -14.83 10.00
N GLU A 67 4.54 -15.41 10.20
CA GLU A 67 3.28 -14.78 9.80
C GLU A 67 3.02 -13.48 10.57
N GLN A 68 3.30 -13.47 11.87
CA GLN A 68 3.18 -12.29 12.71
C GLN A 68 4.14 -11.17 12.28
N GLU A 69 5.41 -11.48 12.06
CA GLU A 69 6.42 -10.56 11.53
C GLU A 69 5.97 -9.97 10.19
N TYR A 70 5.45 -10.81 9.30
CA TYR A 70 4.93 -10.36 8.01
C TYR A 70 3.81 -9.34 8.17
N ILE A 71 2.81 -9.64 9.01
CA ILE A 71 1.65 -8.76 9.22
C ILE A 71 2.09 -7.40 9.80
N ILE A 72 2.94 -7.39 10.83
CA ILE A 72 3.36 -6.14 11.51
C ILE A 72 4.35 -5.31 10.68
N ASN A 73 5.09 -5.93 9.77
CA ASN A 73 5.96 -5.22 8.83
C ASN A 73 5.18 -4.54 7.70
N ASN A 74 3.95 -5.01 7.44
CA ASN A 74 3.12 -4.57 6.30
C ASN A 74 1.81 -3.88 6.70
N MET A 75 1.58 -3.66 8.00
CA MET A 75 0.47 -2.86 8.50
C MET A 75 0.76 -2.30 9.89
N VAL A 76 0.38 -1.04 10.11
CA VAL A 76 0.58 -0.41 11.42
C VAL A 76 -0.44 -0.91 12.44
N LYS A 77 0.04 -1.12 13.67
CA LYS A 77 -0.72 -1.72 14.78
C LYS A 77 -2.02 -0.99 15.09
N GLY A 78 -2.02 0.34 15.07
CA GLY A 78 -3.23 1.13 15.34
C GLY A 78 -4.31 0.91 14.28
N ALA A 79 -3.94 0.86 13.00
CA ALA A 79 -4.85 0.57 11.91
C ALA A 79 -5.35 -0.90 11.94
N LEU A 80 -4.49 -1.87 12.26
CA LEU A 80 -4.87 -3.28 12.47
C LEU A 80 -5.97 -3.39 13.54
N LEU A 81 -5.77 -2.71 14.67
CA LEU A 81 -6.70 -2.73 15.80
C LEU A 81 -8.06 -2.12 15.45
N GLU A 82 -8.06 -0.95 14.79
CA GLU A 82 -9.30 -0.31 14.34
C GLU A 82 -10.06 -1.19 13.36
N ALA A 83 -9.38 -1.74 12.36
CA ALA A 83 -9.98 -2.66 11.40
C ALA A 83 -10.54 -3.91 12.09
N TYR A 84 -9.84 -4.46 13.08
CA TYR A 84 -10.32 -5.61 13.85
C TYR A 84 -11.63 -5.32 14.60
N TYR A 85 -11.72 -4.18 15.30
CA TYR A 85 -12.97 -3.79 15.97
C TYR A 85 -14.11 -3.56 14.98
N ILE A 86 -13.81 -2.95 13.84
CA ILE A 86 -14.78 -2.75 12.77
C ILE A 86 -15.24 -4.11 12.19
N ALA A 87 -14.32 -5.05 11.92
CA ALA A 87 -14.63 -6.39 11.46
C ALA A 87 -15.59 -7.11 12.43
N ARG A 88 -15.33 -7.02 13.74
CA ARG A 88 -16.21 -7.55 14.79
C ARG A 88 -17.58 -6.93 14.81
N GLN A 89 -17.65 -5.60 14.72
CA GLN A 89 -18.92 -4.87 14.72
C GLN A 89 -19.80 -5.31 13.53
N PHE A 90 -19.20 -5.50 12.36
CA PHE A 90 -19.90 -5.85 11.14
C PHE A 90 -20.05 -7.37 10.92
N ARG A 91 -19.38 -8.19 11.74
CA ARG A 91 -19.30 -9.66 11.59
C ARG A 91 -18.83 -10.10 10.19
N LEU A 92 -17.91 -9.34 9.62
CA LEU A 92 -17.32 -9.56 8.30
C LEU A 92 -15.81 -9.36 8.39
N SER A 93 -15.07 -10.05 7.52
CA SER A 93 -13.62 -9.89 7.45
C SER A 93 -13.24 -8.76 6.50
N ILE A 94 -12.13 -8.09 6.81
CA ILE A 94 -11.53 -7.04 6.00
C ILE A 94 -10.23 -7.58 5.43
N VAL A 95 -10.05 -7.49 4.12
CA VAL A 95 -8.88 -8.00 3.42
C VAL A 95 -8.14 -6.83 2.79
N ILE A 96 -6.86 -6.73 3.09
CA ILE A 96 -6.02 -5.62 2.64
C ILE A 96 -4.80 -6.10 1.88
N ARG A 97 -4.29 -5.22 1.02
CA ARG A 97 -2.97 -5.40 0.43
C ARG A 97 -1.90 -5.01 1.46
N PRO A 98 -0.80 -5.77 1.55
CA PRO A 98 0.34 -5.39 2.37
C PRO A 98 0.89 -4.05 1.87
N THR A 99 1.26 -3.15 2.78
CA THR A 99 1.85 -1.85 2.40
C THR A 99 2.86 -1.41 3.45
N ILE A 100 3.95 -0.79 3.01
CA ILE A 100 5.07 -0.40 3.88
C ILE A 100 4.59 0.54 5.00
N CYS A 101 4.93 0.22 6.25
CA CYS A 101 4.48 0.94 7.45
C CYS A 101 4.82 2.43 7.49
N SER A 102 5.87 2.88 6.79
CA SER A 102 6.30 4.28 6.82
C SER A 102 5.23 5.26 6.35
N ALA A 103 4.42 4.89 5.34
CA ALA A 103 3.33 5.72 4.86
C ALA A 103 2.24 5.91 5.92
N PHE A 104 1.99 4.86 6.70
CA PHE A 104 0.93 4.83 7.69
C PHE A 104 1.30 5.48 9.01
N TRP A 105 2.57 5.41 9.42
CA TRP A 105 3.05 6.20 10.56
C TRP A 105 2.84 7.69 10.34
N ALA A 106 3.07 8.17 9.12
CA ALA A 106 2.78 9.55 8.77
C ALA A 106 1.27 9.88 8.88
N ASN A 107 0.39 8.97 8.45
CA ASN A 107 -1.05 9.13 8.60
C ASN A 107 -1.46 9.16 10.09
N GLU A 108 -0.86 8.31 10.93
CA GLU A 108 -1.11 8.27 12.37
C GLU A 108 -0.72 9.57 13.06
N VAL A 109 0.37 10.24 12.64
CA VAL A 109 0.75 11.57 13.16
C VAL A 109 0.01 12.74 12.46
N GLY A 110 -1.02 12.42 11.68
CA GLY A 110 -1.97 13.41 11.18
C GLY A 110 -1.67 13.99 9.80
N HIS A 111 -0.86 13.32 8.97
CA HIS A 111 -0.79 13.62 7.53
C HIS A 111 -2.04 13.16 6.78
N PRO A 112 -2.43 13.84 5.69
CA PRO A 112 -3.55 13.40 4.86
C PRO A 112 -3.17 12.17 4.02
N THR A 113 -4.11 11.24 3.92
CA THR A 113 -4.03 10.10 3.01
C THR A 113 -4.27 10.51 1.56
N LYS A 114 -3.64 9.77 0.65
CA LYS A 114 -3.75 9.91 -0.80
C LYS A 114 -5.20 9.75 -1.25
N PRO A 115 -5.81 10.80 -1.84
CA PRO A 115 -7.13 10.70 -2.44
C PRO A 115 -7.14 9.77 -3.65
N ARG A 116 -8.31 9.22 -3.97
CA ARG A 116 -8.51 8.30 -5.09
C ARG A 116 -8.15 8.92 -6.45
N GLU A 117 -8.30 10.23 -6.57
CA GLU A 117 -8.09 11.02 -7.78
C GLU A 117 -6.61 11.26 -8.07
N ILE A 118 -5.78 11.28 -7.03
CA ILE A 118 -4.33 11.40 -7.19
C ILE A 118 -3.81 10.02 -7.54
N LYS A 119 -3.09 9.88 -8.66
CA LYS A 119 -2.57 8.59 -9.11
C LYS A 119 -1.07 8.41 -8.86
N ASN A 120 -0.34 9.49 -8.60
CA ASN A 120 1.11 9.45 -8.28
C ASN A 120 1.51 8.41 -7.25
N LYS A 121 2.64 7.74 -7.50
CA LYS A 121 3.13 6.71 -6.58
C LYS A 121 3.75 7.34 -5.33
N THR A 122 3.68 6.60 -4.23
CA THR A 122 4.38 6.93 -2.99
C THR A 122 5.90 6.80 -3.16
N CYS A 123 6.64 7.58 -2.41
CA CYS A 123 8.08 7.63 -2.37
C CYS A 123 8.65 6.31 -1.89
N LYS A 124 9.69 5.84 -2.57
CA LYS A 124 10.53 4.70 -2.19
C LYS A 124 11.95 5.16 -1.91
N TYR A 125 12.80 4.25 -1.46
CA TYR A 125 14.21 4.54 -1.21
C TYR A 125 14.91 5.08 -2.46
N GLU A 126 14.62 4.53 -3.63
CA GLU A 126 15.19 4.95 -4.91
C GLU A 126 14.92 6.43 -5.22
N ASP A 127 13.77 6.96 -4.80
CA ASP A 127 13.42 8.37 -5.01
C ASP A 127 14.35 9.32 -4.23
N THR A 128 14.87 8.88 -3.06
CA THR A 128 15.85 9.65 -2.27
C THR A 128 17.20 9.82 -2.97
N LEU A 129 17.54 8.89 -3.86
CA LEU A 129 18.75 8.94 -4.68
C LEU A 129 18.52 9.73 -5.98
N LEU A 130 17.29 9.70 -6.51
CA LEU A 130 16.91 10.41 -7.73
C LEU A 130 16.62 11.91 -7.50
N ASN A 131 16.25 12.32 -6.29
CA ASN A 131 15.99 13.72 -5.99
C ASN A 131 16.52 14.11 -4.59
N PRO A 132 17.50 15.02 -4.50
CA PRO A 132 18.14 15.38 -3.23
C PRO A 132 17.21 16.11 -2.25
N LYS A 133 16.04 16.58 -2.69
CA LYS A 133 15.03 17.20 -1.82
C LYS A 133 14.13 16.17 -1.10
N ILE A 134 14.22 14.90 -1.48
CA ILE A 134 13.49 13.81 -0.84
C ILE A 134 14.39 13.19 0.22
N LEU A 135 13.98 13.27 1.48
CA LEU A 135 14.74 12.71 2.60
C LEU A 135 14.27 11.28 2.91
N PRO A 136 15.07 10.45 3.62
CA PRO A 136 14.64 9.11 4.05
C PRO A 136 13.32 9.10 4.86
N LEU A 137 13.09 10.14 5.66
CA LEU A 137 11.83 10.41 6.38
C LEU A 137 10.61 10.53 5.44
N ASP A 138 10.83 10.85 4.17
CA ASP A 138 9.76 11.09 3.20
C ASP A 138 9.28 9.80 2.50
N ILE A 139 9.91 8.66 2.77
CA ILE A 139 9.50 7.37 2.22
C ILE A 139 8.04 7.08 2.61
N GLY A 140 7.20 6.81 1.60
CA GLY A 140 5.75 6.68 1.74
C GLY A 140 4.95 7.94 1.38
N ALA A 141 5.58 9.11 1.28
CA ALA A 141 4.91 10.34 0.84
C ALA A 141 4.61 10.30 -0.66
N VAL A 142 3.52 10.90 -1.11
CA VAL A 142 3.19 11.00 -2.54
C VAL A 142 4.10 12.03 -3.19
N VAL A 143 4.86 11.58 -4.20
CA VAL A 143 5.85 12.41 -4.89
C VAL A 143 5.40 12.73 -6.31
N HIS A 144 5.76 13.92 -6.77
CA HIS A 144 5.54 14.42 -8.11
C HIS A 144 6.72 15.30 -8.50
N TYR A 145 7.63 14.76 -9.30
CA TYR A 145 8.84 15.44 -9.71
C TYR A 145 9.40 14.88 -11.02
N LYS A 146 10.29 15.65 -11.65
CA LYS A 146 11.06 15.22 -12.82
C LYS A 146 12.41 14.67 -12.36
N PRO A 147 12.72 13.38 -12.56
CA PRO A 147 13.96 12.79 -12.04
C PRO A 147 15.22 13.18 -12.84
N PHE A 148 15.10 14.05 -13.85
CA PHE A 148 16.20 14.53 -14.71
C PHE A 148 16.14 16.06 -14.91
N ALA A 149 15.62 16.81 -13.93
CA ALA A 149 15.38 18.25 -14.06
C ALA A 149 16.61 19.03 -14.58
N ASP A 150 17.81 18.67 -14.10
CA ASP A 150 19.07 19.31 -14.48
C ASP A 150 19.55 18.93 -15.89
N GLU A 151 19.24 17.73 -16.38
CA GLU A 151 19.66 17.27 -17.71
C GLU A 151 18.88 17.99 -18.83
N ARG A 152 17.67 18.47 -18.59
CA ARG A 152 16.92 19.25 -19.59
C ARG A 152 17.63 20.54 -20.00
N ILE A 153 18.32 21.18 -19.06
CA ILE A 153 19.11 22.39 -19.35
C ILE A 153 20.24 22.02 -20.33
N LYS A 154 20.87 20.86 -20.12
CA LYS A 154 21.95 20.35 -20.96
C LYS A 154 21.46 19.95 -22.37
N PHE A 155 20.31 19.29 -22.46
CA PHE A 155 19.75 18.82 -23.74
C PHE A 155 18.86 19.86 -24.45
N GLY A 156 18.58 21.02 -23.84
CA GLY A 156 17.92 22.15 -24.50
C GLY A 156 16.44 21.96 -24.84
N PHE A 157 15.75 20.99 -24.23
CA PHE A 157 14.33 20.73 -24.53
C PHE A 157 13.41 21.13 -23.36
N GLU A 158 12.40 21.93 -23.68
CA GLU A 158 11.27 22.21 -22.78
C GLU A 158 10.10 21.28 -23.15
N ILE A 159 10.08 20.08 -22.56
CA ILE A 159 9.01 19.10 -22.81
C ILE A 159 7.75 19.51 -22.05
N LYS A 160 6.67 19.81 -22.78
CA LYS A 160 5.39 20.31 -22.23
C LYS A 160 4.25 19.30 -22.30
N SER A 161 4.40 18.23 -23.09
CA SER A 161 3.37 17.22 -23.26
C SER A 161 3.92 15.79 -23.35
N LEU A 162 3.05 14.81 -23.11
CA LEU A 162 3.38 13.39 -23.30
C LEU A 162 3.73 13.07 -24.77
N ALA A 163 3.14 13.77 -25.74
CA ALA A 163 3.46 13.59 -27.16
C ALA A 163 4.88 14.08 -27.49
N GLU A 164 5.24 15.28 -27.03
CA GLU A 164 6.60 15.81 -27.15
C GLU A 164 7.61 14.94 -26.40
N PHE A 165 7.25 14.45 -25.21
CA PHE A 165 8.06 13.51 -24.45
C PHE A 165 8.36 12.26 -25.29
N LYS A 166 7.34 11.65 -25.89
CA LYS A 166 7.51 10.46 -26.74
C LYS A 166 8.40 10.73 -27.95
N LYS A 167 8.29 11.92 -28.56
CA LYS A 167 9.06 12.30 -29.75
C LYS A 167 10.51 12.68 -29.43
N SER A 168 10.73 13.44 -28.38
CA SER A 168 12.00 14.12 -28.10
C SER A 168 12.82 13.48 -27.00
N PHE A 169 12.19 12.87 -25.99
CA PHE A 169 12.91 12.27 -24.86
C PHE A 169 13.19 10.78 -25.05
N LEU A 170 12.22 10.00 -25.52
CA LEU A 170 12.40 8.55 -25.64
C LEU A 170 13.64 8.13 -26.45
N PRO A 171 14.01 8.81 -27.55
CA PRO A 171 15.24 8.51 -28.27
C PRO A 171 16.52 8.72 -27.45
N LEU A 172 16.48 9.65 -26.48
CA LEU A 172 17.62 10.05 -25.64
C LEU A 172 17.57 9.44 -24.23
N LYS A 173 16.56 8.63 -23.94
CA LYS A 173 16.28 8.12 -22.59
C LYS A 173 17.50 7.44 -21.96
N GLU A 174 18.19 6.60 -22.73
CA GLU A 174 19.36 5.85 -22.25
C GLU A 174 20.53 6.78 -21.93
N GLU A 175 20.82 7.76 -22.80
CA GLU A 175 21.88 8.74 -22.55
C GLU A 175 21.59 9.62 -21.33
N ILE A 176 20.34 10.05 -21.15
CA ILE A 176 19.91 10.83 -19.98
C ILE A 176 20.03 9.98 -18.71
N TRP A 177 19.62 8.71 -18.77
CA TRP A 177 19.76 7.77 -17.67
C TRP A 177 21.22 7.55 -17.30
N ASP A 178 22.11 7.33 -18.25
CA ASP A 178 23.54 7.09 -18.00
C ASP A 178 24.20 8.30 -17.33
N ASN A 179 23.87 9.51 -17.78
CA ASN A 179 24.32 10.75 -17.14
C ASN A 179 23.79 10.88 -15.70
N THR A 180 22.51 10.58 -15.49
CA THR A 180 21.88 10.61 -14.16
C THR A 180 22.54 9.59 -13.22
N LEU A 181 22.72 8.36 -13.67
CA LEU A 181 23.35 7.28 -12.91
C LEU A 181 24.81 7.62 -12.57
N LYS A 182 25.57 8.21 -13.51
CA LYS A 182 26.94 8.67 -13.27
C LYS A 182 27.01 9.68 -12.12
N LYS A 183 26.09 10.64 -12.07
CA LYS A 183 26.01 11.63 -10.97
C LYS A 183 25.66 10.99 -9.64
N ILE A 184 24.75 10.02 -9.62
CA ILE A 184 24.38 9.30 -8.39
C ILE A 184 25.58 8.48 -7.87
N LYS A 185 26.29 7.77 -8.77
CA LYS A 185 27.48 6.98 -8.43
C LYS A 185 28.65 7.81 -7.88
N GLN A 186 28.70 9.12 -8.14
CA GLN A 186 29.69 10.02 -7.53
C GLN A 186 29.48 10.21 -6.02
N LYS A 187 28.27 9.95 -5.52
CA LYS A 187 27.89 10.20 -4.11
C LYS A 187 27.50 8.94 -3.36
N HIS A 188 27.16 7.86 -4.06
CA HIS A 188 26.59 6.66 -3.47
C HIS A 188 27.20 5.40 -4.11
N PHE A 189 27.39 4.36 -3.29
CA PHE A 189 27.66 3.02 -3.79
C PHE A 189 26.39 2.42 -4.38
N ILE A 190 26.43 2.04 -5.66
CA ILE A 190 25.29 1.50 -6.39
C ILE A 190 25.70 0.17 -7.02
N ASP A 191 25.18 -0.93 -6.47
CA ASP A 191 25.32 -2.26 -7.08
C ASP A 191 24.38 -2.44 -8.28
N ASN A 192 24.50 -3.58 -8.98
CA ASN A 192 23.71 -3.87 -10.18
C ASN A 192 22.20 -3.99 -9.88
N GLN A 193 21.82 -4.54 -8.73
CA GLN A 193 20.41 -4.74 -8.38
C GLN A 193 19.74 -3.39 -8.08
N LEU A 194 20.42 -2.52 -7.33
CA LEU A 194 19.96 -1.17 -7.05
C LEU A 194 19.96 -0.30 -8.32
N ALA A 195 20.93 -0.45 -9.22
CA ALA A 195 20.95 0.25 -10.50
C ALA A 195 19.70 -0.07 -11.35
N VAL A 196 19.28 -1.34 -11.42
CA VAL A 196 18.06 -1.75 -12.13
C VAL A 196 16.81 -1.16 -11.47
N LYS A 197 16.71 -1.21 -10.13
CA LYS A 197 15.58 -0.60 -9.40
C LYS A 197 15.51 0.91 -9.60
N LEU A 198 16.65 1.59 -9.57
CA LEU A 198 16.75 3.03 -9.82
C LEU A 198 16.33 3.37 -11.24
N LYS A 199 16.77 2.62 -12.25
CA LYS A 199 16.36 2.83 -13.65
C LYS A 199 14.85 2.69 -13.81
N ASN A 200 14.28 1.61 -13.25
CA ASN A 200 12.83 1.39 -13.30
C ASN A 200 12.05 2.50 -12.60
N THR A 201 12.56 2.99 -11.47
CA THR A 201 11.96 4.12 -10.73
C THR A 201 12.08 5.41 -11.53
N PHE A 202 13.25 5.71 -12.10
CA PHE A 202 13.50 6.85 -12.97
C PHE A 202 12.52 6.89 -14.15
N GLU A 203 12.37 5.78 -14.87
CA GLU A 203 11.47 5.67 -16.00
C GLU A 203 10.02 5.85 -15.54
N SER A 204 9.62 5.12 -14.49
CA SER A 204 8.29 5.24 -13.90
C SER A 204 7.93 6.67 -13.52
N ARG A 205 8.81 7.39 -12.80
CA ARG A 205 8.58 8.78 -12.39
C ARG A 205 8.52 9.73 -13.56
N THR A 206 9.37 9.49 -14.56
CA THR A 206 9.40 10.28 -15.79
C THR A 206 8.07 10.18 -16.54
N TYR A 207 7.58 8.95 -16.80
CA TYR A 207 6.30 8.74 -17.47
C TYR A 207 5.13 9.33 -16.67
N GLU A 208 5.05 9.01 -15.36
CA GLU A 208 4.00 9.49 -14.46
C GLU A 208 3.94 11.03 -14.42
N PHE A 209 5.10 11.70 -14.40
CA PHE A 209 5.15 13.15 -14.43
C PHE A 209 4.48 13.70 -15.70
N PHE A 210 4.84 13.23 -16.89
CA PHE A 210 4.31 13.78 -18.15
C PHE A 210 2.87 13.39 -18.44
N GLU A 211 2.42 12.28 -17.88
CA GLU A 211 1.03 11.85 -17.96
C GLU A 211 0.14 12.73 -17.09
N GLU A 212 0.54 13.01 -15.84
CA GLU A 212 -0.33 13.61 -14.83
C GLU A 212 -0.12 15.12 -14.57
N ASP A 213 1.05 15.69 -14.85
CA ASP A 213 1.38 17.11 -14.53
C ASP A 213 0.36 18.09 -15.13
N ARG A 214 -0.13 17.80 -16.33
CA ARG A 214 -1.21 18.59 -16.96
C ARG A 214 -2.50 18.55 -16.14
N GLU A 215 -2.86 17.41 -15.57
CA GLU A 215 -4.08 17.29 -14.75
C GLU A 215 -3.97 18.13 -13.47
N TYR A 216 -2.80 18.15 -12.82
CA TYR A 216 -2.57 18.98 -11.63
C TYR A 216 -2.62 20.48 -11.92
N LYS A 217 -2.22 20.89 -13.14
CA LYS A 217 -2.30 22.30 -13.59
C LYS A 217 -3.69 22.72 -14.07
N THR A 218 -4.58 21.77 -14.35
CA THR A 218 -5.89 22.04 -14.95
C THR A 218 -7.02 21.54 -14.07
N LYS A 219 -7.29 20.23 -14.11
CA LYS A 219 -8.40 19.55 -13.42
C LYS A 219 -8.31 19.62 -11.90
N TYR A 220 -7.11 19.45 -11.35
CA TYR A 220 -6.90 19.38 -9.90
C TYR A 220 -6.27 20.65 -9.30
N LYS A 221 -6.15 21.72 -10.10
CA LYS A 221 -5.48 22.97 -9.69
C LYS A 221 -6.11 23.59 -8.43
N ASP A 222 -7.40 23.39 -8.21
CA ASP A 222 -8.15 23.99 -7.10
C ASP A 222 -8.10 23.16 -5.81
N ILE A 223 -7.61 21.92 -5.90
CA ILE A 223 -7.54 20.98 -4.77
C ILE A 223 -6.09 20.61 -4.38
N VAL A 224 -5.17 20.60 -5.35
CA VAL A 224 -3.78 20.21 -5.17
C VAL A 224 -2.87 21.41 -5.38
N LEU A 225 -1.84 21.51 -4.54
CA LEU A 225 -0.73 22.42 -4.70
C LEU A 225 0.52 21.58 -5.04
N VAL A 226 1.07 21.80 -6.22
CA VAL A 226 2.33 21.18 -6.65
C VAL A 226 3.49 21.99 -6.08
N LYS A 227 4.28 21.39 -5.20
CA LYS A 227 5.53 21.93 -4.66
C LYS A 227 6.58 20.84 -4.75
N GLU A 228 7.23 20.75 -5.90
CA GLU A 228 8.18 19.66 -6.19
C GLU A 228 9.20 19.49 -5.03
N PRO A 229 9.45 18.25 -4.58
CA PRO A 229 9.05 17.00 -5.25
C PRO A 229 7.72 16.40 -4.76
N PHE A 230 6.89 17.15 -4.05
CA PHE A 230 5.67 16.62 -3.42
C PHE A 230 4.38 17.28 -3.92
N LEU A 231 3.28 16.56 -3.72
CA LEU A 231 1.94 17.10 -3.80
C LEU A 231 1.39 17.40 -2.41
N TYR A 232 0.66 18.50 -2.31
CA TYR A 232 -0.02 18.93 -1.09
C TYR A 232 -1.50 19.15 -1.38
N LEU A 233 -2.37 18.82 -0.42
CA LEU A 233 -3.77 19.22 -0.48
C LEU A 233 -3.90 20.67 -0.04
N LYS A 234 -4.61 21.49 -0.82
CA LYS A 234 -4.86 22.90 -0.46
C LYS A 234 -5.66 23.05 0.83
N ILE A 235 -6.50 22.06 1.17
CA ILE A 235 -7.29 22.03 2.41
C ILE A 235 -6.45 21.79 3.67
N VAL A 236 -5.25 21.23 3.53
CA VAL A 236 -4.32 20.99 4.65
C VAL A 236 -2.93 21.43 4.18
N PRO A 237 -2.73 22.75 4.02
CA PRO A 237 -1.49 23.27 3.47
C PRO A 237 -0.32 22.88 4.39
N ASN A 238 0.84 22.57 3.78
CA ASN A 238 2.09 22.19 4.45
C ASN A 238 2.17 20.78 5.04
N LYS A 239 1.12 19.95 4.91
CA LYS A 239 1.23 18.51 5.20
C LYS A 239 1.36 17.69 3.91
N LYS A 240 2.45 16.92 3.81
CA LYS A 240 2.66 15.94 2.73
C LYS A 240 1.53 14.92 2.72
N ILE A 241 1.14 14.49 1.54
CA ILE A 241 0.17 13.41 1.32
C ILE A 241 0.92 12.08 1.44
N TYR A 242 0.35 11.07 2.08
CA TYR A 242 0.94 9.73 2.17
C TYR A 242 -0.03 8.67 1.63
N GLY A 243 0.47 7.49 1.28
CA GLY A 243 -0.37 6.38 0.83
C GLY A 243 -1.48 6.02 1.84
N ASP A 244 -2.60 5.49 1.36
CA ASP A 244 -3.71 5.00 2.17
C ASP A 244 -3.67 3.47 2.33
N HIS A 245 -4.51 2.92 3.21
CA HIS A 245 -4.60 1.48 3.38
C HIS A 245 -5.41 0.90 2.22
N ASP A 246 -4.71 0.16 1.35
CA ASP A 246 -5.28 -0.43 0.15
C ASP A 246 -6.19 -1.62 0.47
N LEU A 247 -7.51 -1.43 0.33
CA LEU A 247 -8.47 -2.52 0.44
C LEU A 247 -8.35 -3.47 -0.75
N PHE A 248 -8.35 -4.77 -0.46
CA PHE A 248 -8.46 -5.80 -1.48
C PHE A 248 -9.93 -6.20 -1.67
N CYS A 249 -10.57 -6.69 -0.61
CA CYS A 249 -12.00 -7.01 -0.60
C CYS A 249 -12.52 -7.07 0.85
N PHE A 250 -13.82 -7.30 0.99
CA PHE A 250 -14.41 -7.85 2.21
C PHE A 250 -14.63 -9.35 2.03
N ALA A 251 -14.66 -10.08 3.13
CA ALA A 251 -14.90 -11.52 3.13
C ALA A 251 -15.88 -11.92 4.22
N ASP A 252 -16.31 -13.18 4.18
CA ASP A 252 -17.14 -13.80 5.20
C ASP A 252 -16.48 -13.75 6.60
N TYR A 253 -17.21 -14.18 7.62
CA TYR A 253 -16.76 -14.14 9.02
C TYR A 253 -15.40 -14.83 9.23
N ASN A 254 -15.10 -15.89 8.48
CA ASN A 254 -13.85 -16.65 8.62
C ASN A 254 -12.71 -16.11 7.74
N GLY A 255 -12.99 -15.13 6.88
CA GLY A 255 -12.02 -14.61 5.93
C GLY A 255 -11.55 -15.69 4.96
N GLU A 256 -12.46 -16.55 4.52
CA GLU A 256 -12.21 -17.64 3.56
C GLU A 256 -12.85 -17.33 2.21
N LYS A 257 -13.99 -16.62 2.19
CA LYS A 257 -14.75 -16.32 0.96
C LYS A 257 -14.92 -14.81 0.77
N PRO A 258 -14.31 -14.23 -0.29
CA PRO A 258 -14.58 -12.85 -0.69
C PRO A 258 -16.08 -12.62 -0.93
N LEU A 259 -16.58 -11.49 -0.46
CA LEU A 259 -17.93 -11.03 -0.80
C LEU A 259 -17.94 -10.56 -2.25
N ILE A 260 -19.03 -10.85 -2.97
CA ILE A 260 -19.18 -10.50 -4.39
C ILE A 260 -19.38 -8.98 -4.57
N THR A 261 -19.99 -8.33 -3.58
CA THR A 261 -20.29 -6.89 -3.61
C THR A 261 -19.59 -6.16 -2.47
N GLU A 262 -19.23 -4.90 -2.73
CA GLU A 262 -18.63 -4.04 -1.72
C GLU A 262 -19.67 -3.65 -0.66
N ASN A 263 -19.35 -3.90 0.61
CA ASN A 263 -20.16 -3.43 1.72
C ASN A 263 -19.88 -1.93 1.93
N LYS A 264 -20.72 -1.08 1.34
CA LYS A 264 -20.55 0.39 1.38
C LYS A 264 -20.50 0.96 2.80
N ASN A 265 -21.28 0.42 3.73
CA ASN A 265 -21.31 0.90 5.11
C ASN A 265 -19.99 0.58 5.85
N LEU A 266 -19.48 -0.64 5.64
CA LEU A 266 -18.18 -1.07 6.17
C LEU A 266 -17.04 -0.26 5.54
N TYR A 267 -17.06 -0.05 4.22
CA TYR A 267 -16.11 0.81 3.52
C TYR A 267 -16.11 2.23 4.07
N GLU A 268 -17.28 2.86 4.19
CA GLU A 268 -17.40 4.21 4.75
C GLU A 268 -16.87 4.31 6.18
N ARG A 269 -17.07 3.26 6.98
CA ARG A 269 -16.52 3.19 8.34
C ARG A 269 -14.99 3.16 8.32
N LEU A 270 -14.38 2.39 7.41
CA LEU A 270 -12.93 2.31 7.24
C LEU A 270 -12.33 3.59 6.66
N ARG A 271 -13.00 4.22 5.69
CA ARG A 271 -12.61 5.50 5.10
C ARG A 271 -12.56 6.63 6.14
N LYS A 272 -13.50 6.62 7.09
CA LYS A 272 -13.61 7.60 8.18
C LYS A 272 -12.85 7.18 9.45
N SER A 273 -12.20 6.02 9.45
CA SER A 273 -11.41 5.55 10.58
C SER A 273 -10.26 6.52 10.86
N LYS A 274 -9.82 6.64 12.11
CA LYS A 274 -8.75 7.59 12.45
C LYS A 274 -7.41 7.16 11.87
N ARG A 275 -7.12 5.87 11.90
CA ARG A 275 -5.82 5.29 11.51
C ARG A 275 -5.90 4.51 10.19
N PHE A 276 -6.99 3.78 9.94
CA PHE A 276 -7.11 2.94 8.73
C PHE A 276 -7.35 3.73 7.43
N GLN A 277 -8.29 4.67 7.40
CA GLN A 277 -8.43 5.66 6.30
C GLN A 277 -8.37 5.11 4.87
N ALA A 278 -9.09 4.02 4.55
CA ALA A 278 -9.13 3.47 3.20
C ALA A 278 -9.75 4.48 2.21
N GLN A 279 -8.94 5.11 1.36
CA GLN A 279 -9.45 6.08 0.38
C GLN A 279 -9.81 5.41 -0.95
N HIS A 280 -9.21 4.25 -1.22
CA HIS A 280 -9.55 3.40 -2.34
C HIS A 280 -10.49 2.27 -1.90
N GLY A 281 -11.51 2.01 -2.71
CA GLY A 281 -12.36 0.82 -2.57
C GLY A 281 -11.57 -0.46 -2.86
N GLY A 282 -12.20 -1.60 -2.59
CA GLY A 282 -11.55 -2.90 -2.76
C GLY A 282 -11.13 -3.18 -4.22
N ILE A 283 -9.86 -3.53 -4.45
CA ILE A 283 -9.35 -3.89 -5.80
C ILE A 283 -10.19 -5.01 -6.45
N PHE A 284 -10.70 -5.95 -5.66
CA PHE A 284 -11.59 -7.01 -6.13
C PHE A 284 -12.85 -6.45 -6.80
N TYR A 285 -13.42 -5.37 -6.25
CA TYR A 285 -14.63 -4.70 -6.73
C TYR A 285 -14.39 -3.73 -7.87
N TRP A 286 -13.13 -3.41 -8.20
CA TRP A 286 -12.83 -2.37 -9.18
C TRP A 286 -13.27 -2.76 -10.60
N GLU A 287 -14.26 -2.04 -11.13
CA GLU A 287 -14.65 -2.08 -12.54
C GLU A 287 -13.67 -1.24 -13.37
N VAL A 288 -12.88 -1.91 -14.20
CA VAL A 288 -11.89 -1.28 -15.09
C VAL A 288 -12.59 -0.66 -16.30
N LYS A 289 -12.17 0.55 -16.67
CA LYS A 289 -12.77 1.33 -17.76
C LYS A 289 -11.84 1.52 -18.97
N SER A 290 -10.61 1.05 -18.87
CA SER A 290 -9.61 1.13 -19.93
C SER A 290 -8.60 -0.01 -19.83
N ASP A 291 -7.87 -0.27 -20.92
CA ASP A 291 -6.79 -1.26 -20.96
C ASP A 291 -5.66 -0.94 -19.98
N PHE A 292 -5.39 0.36 -19.79
CA PHE A 292 -4.41 0.82 -18.80
C PHE A 292 -4.83 0.43 -17.37
N GLU A 293 -6.08 0.71 -16.99
CA GLU A 293 -6.62 0.30 -15.69
C GLU A 293 -6.65 -1.22 -15.54
N ASN A 294 -6.98 -1.94 -16.61
CA ASN A 294 -6.95 -3.40 -16.62
C ASN A 294 -5.54 -3.95 -16.38
N GLY A 295 -4.53 -3.35 -17.02
CA GLY A 295 -3.12 -3.69 -16.78
C GLY A 295 -2.68 -3.45 -15.33
N ILE A 296 -3.13 -2.37 -14.70
CA ILE A 296 -2.88 -2.11 -13.27
C ILE A 296 -3.56 -3.17 -12.40
N LYS A 297 -4.87 -3.40 -12.60
CA LYS A 297 -5.63 -4.36 -11.81
C LYS A 297 -5.03 -5.76 -11.92
N THR A 298 -4.70 -6.20 -13.13
CA THR A 298 -4.12 -7.52 -13.40
C THR A 298 -2.80 -7.71 -12.65
N LYS A 299 -1.90 -6.72 -12.67
CA LYS A 299 -0.64 -6.77 -11.93
C LYS A 299 -0.85 -6.86 -10.42
N ILE A 300 -1.77 -6.06 -9.87
CA ILE A 300 -2.10 -6.09 -8.45
C ILE A 300 -2.68 -7.45 -8.05
N MET A 301 -3.67 -7.95 -8.79
CA MET A 301 -4.27 -9.25 -8.52
C MET A 301 -3.21 -10.35 -8.57
N ALA A 302 -2.39 -10.40 -9.63
CA ALA A 302 -1.35 -11.41 -9.81
C ALA A 302 -0.33 -11.45 -8.66
N ALA A 303 0.02 -10.30 -8.07
CA ALA A 303 0.94 -10.24 -6.93
C ALA A 303 0.41 -10.98 -5.68
N HIS A 304 -0.92 -11.06 -5.55
CA HIS A 304 -1.62 -11.63 -4.40
C HIS A 304 -2.28 -12.99 -4.69
N THR A 305 -2.21 -13.48 -5.92
CA THR A 305 -2.86 -14.74 -6.32
C THR A 305 -1.91 -15.93 -6.19
N GLU A 306 -2.36 -17.03 -5.56
CA GLU A 306 -1.55 -18.25 -5.38
C GLU A 306 -1.03 -18.81 -6.71
N PHE A 307 -1.87 -18.84 -7.75
CA PHE A 307 -1.47 -19.13 -9.12
C PHE A 307 -2.31 -18.25 -10.03
N PRO A 308 -1.76 -17.23 -10.70
CA PRO A 308 -2.56 -16.36 -11.55
C PRO A 308 -3.24 -17.19 -12.65
N ASN A 309 -4.56 -17.34 -12.55
CA ASN A 309 -5.43 -17.68 -13.67
C ASN A 309 -5.52 -16.43 -14.55
N LEU A 310 -4.43 -16.12 -15.26
CA LEU A 310 -4.58 -15.31 -16.46
C LEU A 310 -5.44 -16.13 -17.42
N ASP A 311 -6.52 -15.54 -17.90
CA ASP A 311 -7.42 -16.12 -18.90
C ASP A 311 -6.59 -16.50 -20.14
N ILE A 312 -6.23 -17.78 -20.22
CA ILE A 312 -5.54 -18.37 -21.36
C ILE A 312 -6.63 -18.98 -22.22
N GLN A 313 -7.24 -18.18 -23.08
CA GLN A 313 -7.88 -18.73 -24.29
C GLN A 313 -6.91 -18.80 -25.48
N ASN A 314 -5.65 -18.36 -25.34
CA ASN A 314 -4.69 -18.27 -26.46
C ASN A 314 -3.22 -18.65 -26.16
N VAL A 315 -2.93 -19.47 -25.14
CA VAL A 315 -1.54 -19.91 -24.86
C VAL A 315 -1.48 -21.43 -24.90
N SER A 316 -0.70 -21.93 -25.85
CA SER A 316 -0.43 -23.35 -26.06
C SER A 316 0.07 -24.02 -24.78
N THR A 317 -0.37 -25.26 -24.60
CA THR A 317 -0.25 -26.13 -23.43
C THR A 317 1.18 -26.53 -23.03
N GLN A 318 2.22 -25.92 -23.59
CA GLN A 318 3.63 -26.20 -23.26
C GLN A 318 4.24 -25.23 -22.21
N ASN A 319 3.57 -24.14 -21.84
CA ASN A 319 4.11 -23.15 -20.87
C ASN A 319 3.57 -23.29 -19.43
N ILE A 320 2.93 -24.42 -19.08
CA ILE A 320 2.28 -24.61 -17.76
C ILE A 320 3.30 -24.78 -16.62
N GLN A 321 4.57 -25.09 -16.91
CA GLN A 321 5.57 -25.42 -15.88
C GLN A 321 6.20 -24.22 -15.16
N ASN A 322 5.94 -22.97 -15.57
CA ASN A 322 6.54 -21.77 -14.97
C ASN A 322 5.50 -20.71 -14.51
N LYS A 323 4.34 -21.13 -13.98
CA LYS A 323 3.41 -20.18 -13.34
C LYS A 323 3.91 -19.86 -11.93
N THR A 324 4.61 -18.73 -11.77
CA THR A 324 5.05 -18.26 -10.46
C THR A 324 3.84 -17.81 -9.64
N ALA A 325 3.75 -18.35 -8.43
CA ALA A 325 2.80 -17.89 -7.43
C ALA A 325 3.04 -16.41 -7.08
N GLY A 326 1.98 -15.69 -6.72
CA GLY A 326 2.07 -14.34 -6.21
C GLY A 326 3.00 -14.29 -5.00
N THR A 327 3.78 -13.21 -4.84
CA THR A 327 4.83 -13.13 -3.81
C THR A 327 4.38 -12.41 -2.55
N GLU A 328 3.20 -11.79 -2.57
CA GLU A 328 2.72 -10.87 -1.54
C GLU A 328 1.39 -11.37 -0.95
N PRO A 329 1.40 -12.06 0.19
CA PRO A 329 0.16 -12.41 0.89
C PRO A 329 -0.70 -11.19 1.23
N LEU A 330 -2.02 -11.34 1.17
CA LEU A 330 -2.98 -10.41 1.73
C LEU A 330 -3.03 -10.57 3.25
N ILE A 331 -3.33 -9.48 3.96
CA ILE A 331 -3.64 -9.53 5.39
C ILE A 331 -5.16 -9.61 5.54
N VAL A 332 -5.63 -10.67 6.19
CA VAL A 332 -7.04 -10.95 6.43
C VAL A 332 -7.34 -10.72 7.90
N ILE A 333 -8.13 -9.67 8.17
CA ILE A 333 -8.55 -9.27 9.51
C ILE A 333 -9.96 -9.78 9.72
N THR A 334 -10.11 -10.85 10.48
CA THR A 334 -11.42 -11.45 10.82
C THR A 334 -11.95 -10.88 12.13
N PRO A 335 -13.23 -11.13 12.47
CA PRO A 335 -13.77 -10.83 13.79
C PRO A 335 -13.06 -11.54 14.95
N GLU A 336 -12.32 -12.63 14.71
CA GLU A 336 -11.71 -13.44 15.79
C GLU A 336 -10.20 -13.33 15.82
N TYR A 337 -9.55 -13.41 14.66
CA TYR A 337 -8.11 -13.47 14.49
C TYR A 337 -7.65 -12.75 13.21
N ILE A 338 -6.34 -12.61 13.04
CA ILE A 338 -5.73 -12.03 11.84
C ILE A 338 -4.78 -13.07 11.24
N LYS A 339 -4.79 -13.22 9.91
CA LYS A 339 -3.93 -14.17 9.19
C LYS A 339 -3.41 -13.56 7.89
N ALA A 340 -2.37 -14.16 7.32
CA ALA A 340 -1.93 -13.96 5.95
C ALA A 340 -2.58 -14.99 5.02
N ALA A 341 -3.03 -14.55 3.84
CA ALA A 341 -3.64 -15.43 2.86
C ALA A 341 -3.31 -15.01 1.43
N PHE A 342 -3.25 -15.97 0.52
CA PHE A 342 -3.27 -15.68 -0.92
C PHE A 342 -4.70 -15.74 -1.44
N PHE A 343 -4.97 -14.93 -2.45
CA PHE A 343 -6.20 -15.00 -3.21
C PHE A 343 -6.12 -16.20 -4.17
N GLN A 344 -7.17 -17.00 -4.20
CA GLN A 344 -7.34 -18.06 -5.19
C GLN A 344 -8.47 -17.64 -6.11
N ASP A 345 -8.10 -17.25 -7.32
CA ASP A 345 -9.05 -16.79 -8.33
C ASP A 345 -9.81 -17.96 -8.95
N HIS A 346 -11.01 -17.69 -9.43
CA HIS A 346 -11.86 -18.67 -10.08
C HIS A 346 -12.72 -18.00 -11.17
N VAL A 347 -12.94 -18.71 -12.28
CA VAL A 347 -13.74 -18.22 -13.42
C VAL A 347 -15.12 -17.74 -12.94
N ASP A 348 -15.76 -18.55 -12.08
CA ASP A 348 -16.88 -18.09 -11.26
C ASP A 348 -16.37 -17.41 -10.00
N ARG A 349 -16.46 -16.07 -9.93
CA ARG A 349 -16.06 -15.27 -8.77
C ARG A 349 -16.71 -15.68 -7.46
N ARG A 350 -17.87 -16.35 -7.49
CA ARG A 350 -18.54 -16.88 -6.28
C ARG A 350 -17.76 -18.00 -5.61
N GLN A 351 -16.83 -18.61 -6.35
CA GLN A 351 -15.98 -19.70 -5.91
C GLN A 351 -14.55 -19.26 -5.60
N ALA A 352 -14.25 -17.96 -5.75
CA ALA A 352 -12.98 -17.40 -5.33
C ALA A 352 -12.78 -17.59 -3.82
N LYS A 353 -11.52 -17.77 -3.39
CA LYS A 353 -11.18 -18.07 -2.00
C LYS A 353 -9.99 -17.27 -1.51
N LEU A 354 -9.87 -17.17 -0.19
CA LEU A 354 -8.68 -16.73 0.51
C LEU A 354 -8.08 -17.96 1.20
N VAL A 355 -6.91 -18.37 0.73
CA VAL A 355 -6.22 -19.58 1.17
C VAL A 355 -5.09 -19.17 2.09
N SER A 356 -4.98 -19.80 3.27
CA SER A 356 -3.88 -19.53 4.20
C SER A 356 -2.53 -19.70 3.51
N VAL A 357 -1.58 -18.82 3.81
CA VAL A 357 -0.20 -18.95 3.32
C VAL A 357 0.45 -20.29 3.68
N TRP A 358 -0.04 -20.95 4.73
CA TRP A 358 0.47 -22.23 5.21
C TRP A 358 -0.14 -23.45 4.52
N ASP A 359 -1.28 -23.28 3.84
CA ASP A 359 -1.91 -24.37 3.08
C ASP A 359 -1.29 -24.50 1.67
N ILE A 360 -0.38 -23.59 1.31
CA ILE A 360 0.24 -23.47 -0.01
C ILE A 360 1.66 -24.03 0.03
N LYS A 361 1.87 -25.20 -0.58
CA LYS A 361 3.12 -25.96 -0.45
C LYS A 361 4.36 -25.27 -1.05
N ASN A 362 4.18 -24.46 -2.10
CA ASN A 362 5.28 -24.00 -2.96
C ASN A 362 5.55 -22.50 -2.88
N ASN A 363 4.86 -21.75 -2.00
CA ASN A 363 5.01 -20.30 -1.92
C ASN A 363 5.77 -19.88 -0.66
N SER A 364 7.09 -19.71 -0.83
CA SER A 364 8.01 -19.32 0.25
C SER A 364 8.63 -17.93 0.04
N ALA A 365 8.26 -17.21 -1.02
CA ALA A 365 8.88 -15.91 -1.32
C ALA A 365 8.67 -14.91 -0.18
N TRP A 366 7.48 -14.88 0.40
CA TRP A 366 7.13 -13.99 1.51
C TRP A 366 7.87 -14.35 2.81
N LEU A 367 8.22 -15.62 3.03
CA LEU A 367 8.97 -16.04 4.22
C LEU A 367 10.36 -15.37 4.29
N LYS A 368 10.96 -15.09 3.13
CA LYS A 368 12.25 -14.37 3.02
C LYS A 368 12.16 -12.90 3.40
N THR A 369 10.96 -12.38 3.68
CA THR A 369 10.76 -11.00 4.15
C THR A 369 10.70 -10.92 5.67
N THR A 370 10.86 -12.06 6.36
CA THR A 370 10.73 -12.19 7.81
C THR A 370 11.92 -12.99 8.34
N TRP A 371 12.43 -12.61 9.50
CA TRP A 371 13.56 -13.29 10.10
C TRP A 371 13.17 -14.73 10.49
N SER A 372 11.99 -14.91 11.10
CA SER A 372 11.49 -16.23 11.48
C SER A 372 11.20 -17.11 10.27
N GLY A 373 10.73 -16.52 9.16
CA GLY A 373 10.48 -17.25 7.91
C GLY A 373 11.77 -17.72 7.24
N GLU A 374 12.82 -16.90 7.21
CA GLU A 374 14.14 -17.33 6.72
C GLU A 374 14.70 -18.49 7.54
N ARG A 375 14.61 -18.42 8.88
CA ARG A 375 15.04 -19.52 9.76
C ARG A 375 14.24 -20.79 9.53
N TYR A 376 12.93 -20.67 9.36
CA TYR A 376 12.07 -21.81 9.03
C TYR A 376 12.49 -22.48 7.71
N LEU A 377 12.85 -21.70 6.69
CA LEU A 377 13.32 -22.23 5.40
C LEU A 377 14.66 -22.96 5.52
N LEU A 378 15.60 -22.43 6.31
CA LEU A 378 16.89 -23.08 6.57
C LEU A 378 16.69 -24.43 7.25
N MET A 379 15.89 -24.49 8.31
CA MET A 379 15.61 -25.74 9.02
C MET A 379 14.92 -26.78 8.13
N LYS A 380 14.02 -26.34 7.24
CA LYS A 380 13.37 -27.24 6.27
C LYS A 380 14.36 -27.79 5.25
N ALA A 381 15.33 -26.99 4.80
CA ALA A 381 16.37 -27.43 3.89
C ALA A 381 17.30 -28.45 4.55
N ASP A 382 17.74 -28.19 5.78
CA ASP A 382 18.60 -29.10 6.55
C ASP A 382 17.91 -30.44 6.82
N TYR A 383 16.62 -30.43 7.15
CA TYR A 383 15.83 -31.66 7.34
C TYR A 383 15.76 -32.51 6.07
N ASN A 384 15.55 -31.88 4.91
CA ASN A 384 15.49 -32.59 3.64
C ASN A 384 16.86 -33.15 3.22
N ASN A 385 17.95 -32.43 3.52
CA ASN A 385 19.31 -32.89 3.24
C ASN A 385 19.76 -34.05 4.14
N ASN A 386 19.19 -34.17 5.34
CA ASN A 386 19.48 -35.29 6.27
C ASN A 386 18.62 -36.54 6.00
N LEU A 387 17.61 -36.43 5.13
CA LEU A 387 16.74 -37.54 4.71
C LEU A 387 17.06 -38.08 3.32
N ALA A 388 17.87 -37.37 2.53
CA ALA A 388 18.40 -37.80 1.24
C ALA A 388 19.76 -38.48 1.44
#